data_AF-N9SXX8-F1
#
_entry.id   AF-N9SXX8-F1
#
_cell.length_a   1.000
_cell.length_b   1.000
_cell.length_c   1.000
_cell.angle_alpha   90.00
_cell.angle_beta   90.00
_cell.angle_gamma   90.00
#
_symmetry.space_group_name_H-M   'P 1'
#
loop_
_entity.id
_entity.type
_entity.pdbx_description
1 polymer ?
#
loop_
_entity_poly.entity_id
_entity_poly.type
_entity_poly.pdbx_seq_one_letter_code
_entity_poly.pdbx_strand_id
1 'polypeptide(L)'
;MIYLTPILIALIIAMACGWWRTYTKLGQQHDLNEILKSENWSLRQSQSNSPDNEAEMGVFRISKRLKSKPTPLDYHALFEASHIGRSVLNDLVERFGGGTYVKGGTEADREQCFRAGRKSVPDFICMQLSRALEPETHDEP
;
A
#
# COMPACT_ATOMS: atom_id res chain seq x y z
N MET A 1 57.09 -16.43 53.20
CA MET A 1 56.13 -16.53 52.06
C MET A 1 54.68 -16.63 52.58
N ILE A 2 54.18 -15.60 53.28
CA ILE A 2 52.80 -15.63 53.84
C ILE A 2 51.97 -14.40 53.36
N TYR A 3 52.62 -13.31 52.96
CA TYR A 3 51.94 -12.09 52.48
C TYR A 3 51.58 -12.09 51.00
N LEU A 4 52.04 -13.06 50.22
CA LEU A 4 51.84 -13.11 48.77
C LEU A 4 50.43 -13.60 48.39
N THR A 5 49.83 -14.44 49.23
CA THR A 5 48.48 -14.99 49.05
C THR A 5 47.35 -13.97 49.28
N PRO A 6 47.34 -13.13 50.34
CA PRO A 6 46.25 -12.15 50.53
C PRO A 6 46.26 -11.04 49.48
N ILE A 7 47.44 -10.65 48.98
CA ILE A 7 47.57 -9.61 47.94
C ILE A 7 46.98 -10.09 46.61
N LEU A 8 47.18 -11.36 46.26
CA LEU A 8 46.65 -11.93 45.02
C LEU A 8 45.11 -12.03 45.04
N ILE A 9 44.54 -12.38 46.20
CA ILE A 9 43.07 -12.42 46.40
C ILE A 9 42.47 -11.01 46.29
N ALA A 10 43.11 -9.99 46.89
CA ALA A 10 42.64 -8.61 46.81
C ALA A 10 42.61 -8.07 45.37
N LEU A 11 43.59 -8.45 44.53
CA LEU A 11 43.62 -8.06 43.12
C LEU A 11 42.51 -8.72 42.29
N ILE A 12 42.19 -10.00 42.56
CA ILE A 12 41.10 -10.70 41.89
C ILE A 12 39.75 -10.06 42.25
N ILE A 13 39.54 -9.73 43.53
CA ILE A 13 38.32 -9.05 43.98
C ILE A 13 38.22 -7.65 43.37
N ALA A 14 39.32 -6.90 43.28
CA ALA A 14 39.32 -5.57 42.65
C ALA A 14 38.99 -5.64 41.14
N MET A 15 39.54 -6.62 40.41
CA MET A 15 39.18 -6.86 39.00
C MET A 15 37.71 -7.29 38.85
N ALA A 16 37.22 -8.19 39.70
CA ALA A 16 35.83 -8.65 39.67
C ALA A 16 34.84 -7.51 39.98
N CYS A 17 35.14 -6.67 40.99
CA CYS A 17 34.35 -5.48 41.31
C CYS A 17 34.39 -4.42 40.21
N GLY A 18 35.56 -4.24 39.58
CA GLY A 18 35.72 -3.34 38.43
C GLY A 18 34.89 -3.79 37.23
N TRP A 19 34.88 -5.10 36.96
CA TRP A 19 34.07 -5.72 35.90
C TRP A 19 32.57 -5.73 36.21
N TRP A 20 32.17 -5.86 37.48
CA TRP A 20 30.77 -5.75 37.87
C TRP A 20 30.22 -4.35 37.64
N ARG A 21 31.01 -3.32 37.96
CA ARG A 21 30.63 -1.90 37.75
C ARG A 21 30.52 -1.52 36.26
N THR A 22 31.26 -2.19 35.39
CA THR A 22 31.11 -2.01 33.94
C THR A 22 29.97 -2.87 33.37
N TYR A 23 29.75 -4.08 33.88
CA TYR A 23 28.64 -4.94 33.47
C TYR A 23 27.27 -4.28 33.72
N THR A 24 27.11 -3.60 34.86
CA THR A 24 25.84 -2.89 35.15
C THR A 24 25.56 -1.74 34.19
N LYS A 25 26.60 -1.08 33.66
CA LYS A 25 26.43 0.00 32.66
C LYS A 25 25.96 -0.50 31.29
N LEU A 26 26.28 -1.74 30.90
CA LEU A 26 25.79 -2.32 29.64
C LEU A 26 24.30 -2.63 29.69
N GLY A 27 23.78 -3.09 30.84
CA GLY A 27 22.34 -3.35 31.01
C GLY A 27 21.49 -2.09 30.87
N GLN A 28 21.92 -0.99 31.48
CA GLN A 28 21.20 0.29 31.43
C GLN A 28 21.10 0.87 30.01
N GLN A 29 22.09 0.63 29.15
CA GLN A 29 22.06 1.03 27.73
C GLN A 29 21.04 0.23 26.92
N HIS A 30 20.85 -1.05 27.24
CA HIS A 30 19.87 -1.88 26.56
C HIS A 30 18.44 -1.40 26.84
N ASP A 31 18.14 -1.10 28.11
CA ASP A 31 16.83 -0.61 28.53
C ASP A 31 16.51 0.76 27.92
N LEU A 32 17.47 1.68 27.88
CA LEU A 32 17.30 3.00 27.25
C LEU A 32 17.03 2.88 25.74
N ASN A 33 17.71 1.98 25.04
CA ASN A 33 17.49 1.76 23.62
C ASN A 33 16.13 1.11 23.34
N GLU A 34 15.65 0.21 24.19
CA GLU A 34 14.29 -0.33 24.07
C GLU A 34 13.22 0.72 24.33
N ILE A 35 13.40 1.57 25.35
CA ILE A 35 12.49 2.68 25.65
C ILE A 35 12.46 3.67 24.47
N LEU A 36 13.62 4.11 23.99
CA LEU A 36 13.73 5.01 22.82
C LEU A 36 13.11 4.39 21.57
N LYS A 37 13.28 3.09 21.34
CA LYS A 37 12.68 2.38 20.21
C LYS A 37 11.15 2.32 20.34
N SER A 38 10.62 2.11 21.54
CA SER A 38 9.18 2.09 21.80
C SER A 38 8.55 3.47 21.62
N GLU A 39 9.22 4.52 22.09
CA GLU A 39 8.80 5.92 21.94
C GLU A 39 8.89 6.37 20.47
N ASN A 40 9.94 5.97 19.76
CA ASN A 40 10.06 6.23 18.32
C ASN A 40 8.96 5.50 17.52
N TRP A 41 8.63 4.26 17.88
CA TRP A 41 7.54 3.52 17.23
C TRP A 41 6.17 4.15 17.45
N SER A 42 5.88 4.66 18.66
CA SER A 42 4.62 5.35 18.96
C SER A 42 4.50 6.72 18.28
N LEU A 43 5.59 7.49 18.23
CA LEU A 43 5.65 8.76 17.48
C LEU A 43 5.42 8.53 15.98
N ARG A 44 6.02 7.48 15.40
CA ARG A 44 5.79 7.09 13.99
C ARG A 44 4.35 6.65 13.72
N GLN A 45 3.70 6.02 14.71
CA GLN A 45 2.28 5.66 14.64
C GLN A 45 1.36 6.88 14.76
N SER A 46 1.72 7.87 15.60
CA SER A 46 1.00 9.13 15.73
C SER A 46 1.15 10.03 14.50
N GLN A 47 2.33 10.08 13.89
CA GLN A 47 2.60 10.85 12.67
C GLN A 47 1.84 10.27 11.46
N SER A 48 1.52 8.97 11.48
CA SER A 48 0.60 8.31 10.54
C SER A 48 -0.87 8.75 10.71
N ASN A 49 -1.25 9.28 11.87
CA ASN A 49 -2.63 9.66 12.22
C ASN A 49 -2.87 11.18 12.20
N SER A 50 -1.91 11.98 11.72
CA SER A 50 -2.05 13.43 11.58
C SER A 50 -2.67 13.78 10.20
N PRO A 51 -3.76 14.56 10.13
CA PRO A 51 -4.55 14.79 8.91
C PRO A 51 -3.91 15.79 7.91
N ASP A 52 -2.69 16.24 8.16
CA ASP A 52 -1.99 17.30 7.45
C ASP A 52 -0.94 16.79 6.42
N ASN A 53 -0.83 15.46 6.27
CA ASN A 53 0.10 14.82 5.33
C ASN A 53 -0.55 14.39 4.00
N GLU A 54 -1.80 14.77 3.75
CA GLU A 54 -2.56 14.37 2.55
C GLU A 54 -2.16 15.12 1.27
N ALA A 55 -1.32 16.17 1.38
CA ALA A 55 -0.95 16.97 0.22
C ALA A 55 0.18 16.36 -0.65
N GLU A 56 1.04 15.50 -0.12
CA GLU A 56 2.20 15.01 -0.89
C GLU A 56 2.53 13.54 -0.60
N MET A 57 1.84 12.60 -1.26
CA MET A 57 2.39 11.30 -1.70
C MET A 57 1.30 10.45 -2.39
N GLY A 58 1.16 10.69 -3.69
CA GLY A 58 0.25 9.99 -4.60
C GLY A 58 0.66 8.56 -4.92
N VAL A 59 0.44 7.64 -3.99
CA VAL A 59 0.21 6.22 -4.33
C VAL A 59 -1.00 5.75 -3.55
N PHE A 60 -2.16 5.89 -4.19
CA PHE A 60 -3.44 5.37 -3.71
C PHE A 60 -3.29 3.88 -3.43
N ARG A 61 -3.14 3.48 -2.16
CA ARG A 61 -3.10 2.08 -1.74
C ARG A 61 -4.51 1.50 -1.84
N ILE A 62 -4.94 1.17 -3.06
CA ILE A 62 -6.26 0.60 -3.37
C ILE A 62 -6.50 -0.73 -2.61
N SER A 63 -5.44 -1.42 -2.21
CA SER A 63 -5.48 -2.88 -2.11
C SER A 63 -5.80 -3.48 -0.74
N LYS A 64 -6.27 -2.74 0.28
CA LYS A 64 -6.48 -3.37 1.61
C LYS A 64 -7.84 -3.20 2.31
N ARG A 65 -8.77 -2.37 1.83
CA ARG A 65 -10.00 -2.09 2.63
C ARG A 65 -11.34 -2.44 1.98
N LEU A 66 -11.45 -2.62 0.67
CA LEU A 66 -12.71 -3.06 0.06
C LEU A 66 -12.69 -4.57 -0.14
N LYS A 67 -13.46 -5.27 0.71
CA LYS A 67 -13.58 -6.74 0.70
C LYS A 67 -14.57 -7.23 -0.37
N SER A 68 -15.41 -6.35 -0.91
CA SER A 68 -16.43 -6.70 -1.90
C SER A 68 -15.98 -6.34 -3.31
N LYS A 69 -16.25 -7.25 -4.25
CA LYS A 69 -16.17 -6.94 -5.69
C LYS A 69 -17.30 -5.96 -6.04
N PRO A 70 -17.04 -4.92 -6.85
CA PRO A 70 -18.09 -4.00 -7.29
C PRO A 70 -19.12 -4.72 -8.16
N THR A 71 -20.39 -4.37 -7.95
CA THR A 71 -21.55 -4.84 -8.73
C THR A 71 -21.83 -3.91 -9.91
N PRO A 72 -22.56 -4.35 -10.96
CA PRO A 72 -22.95 -3.48 -12.08
C PRO A 72 -23.64 -2.17 -11.63
N LEU A 73 -24.47 -2.25 -10.58
CA LEU A 73 -25.16 -1.11 -10.00
C LEU A 73 -24.20 -0.08 -9.39
N ASP A 74 -23.08 -0.54 -8.80
CA ASP A 74 -22.04 0.37 -8.27
C ASP A 74 -21.37 1.16 -9.41
N TYR A 75 -21.15 0.54 -10.57
CA TYR A 75 -20.63 1.23 -11.75
C TYR A 75 -21.64 2.28 -12.25
N HIS A 76 -22.93 1.96 -12.28
CA HIS A 76 -23.97 2.93 -12.65
C HIS A 76 -24.04 4.09 -11.65
N ALA A 77 -24.01 3.81 -10.34
CA ALA A 77 -24.01 4.85 -9.31
C ALA A 77 -22.79 5.79 -9.43
N LEU A 78 -21.62 5.25 -9.78
CA LEU A 78 -20.40 6.05 -9.90
C LEU A 78 -20.35 6.86 -11.20
N PHE A 79 -20.65 6.24 -12.33
CA PHE A 79 -20.42 6.82 -13.66
C PHE A 79 -21.66 7.48 -14.27
N GLU A 80 -22.88 7.02 -13.97
CA GLU A 80 -24.11 7.61 -14.49
C GLU A 80 -24.78 8.55 -13.49
N ALA A 81 -24.88 8.19 -12.21
CA ALA A 81 -25.56 9.05 -11.24
C ALA A 81 -24.78 10.34 -10.91
N SER A 82 -23.45 10.34 -11.09
CA SER A 82 -22.59 11.50 -10.86
C SER A 82 -22.19 12.20 -12.17
N HIS A 83 -22.36 13.52 -12.22
CA HIS A 83 -21.93 14.33 -13.38
C HIS A 83 -20.42 14.24 -13.64
N ILE A 84 -19.62 14.20 -12.58
CA ILE A 84 -18.16 14.03 -12.68
C ILE A 84 -17.83 12.65 -13.25
N GLY A 85 -18.55 11.62 -12.81
CA GLY A 85 -18.42 10.26 -13.33
C GLY A 85 -18.60 10.20 -14.85
N ARG A 86 -19.66 10.82 -15.37
CA ARG A 86 -19.91 10.91 -16.82
C ARG A 86 -18.79 11.62 -17.57
N SER A 87 -18.30 12.74 -17.03
CA SER A 87 -17.20 13.50 -17.65
C SER A 87 -15.91 12.68 -17.71
N VAL A 88 -15.59 11.94 -16.64
CA VAL A 88 -14.42 11.07 -16.59
C VAL A 88 -14.58 9.91 -17.56
N LEU A 89 -15.74 9.27 -17.62
CA LEU A 89 -16.00 8.19 -18.58
C LEU A 89 -15.85 8.68 -20.02
N ASN A 90 -16.34 9.88 -20.33
CA ASN A 90 -16.19 10.47 -21.66
C ASN A 90 -14.72 10.72 -22.02
N ASP A 91 -13.92 11.29 -21.10
CA ASP A 91 -12.47 11.47 -21.31
C ASP A 91 -11.74 10.12 -21.49
N LEU A 92 -12.14 9.07 -20.76
CA LEU A 92 -11.60 7.72 -20.95
C LEU A 92 -11.95 7.15 -22.33
N VAL A 93 -13.19 7.31 -22.79
CA VAL A 93 -13.60 6.86 -24.12
C VAL A 93 -12.89 7.65 -25.22
N GLU A 94 -12.67 8.94 -25.05
CA GLU A 94 -11.93 9.75 -26.02
C GLU A 94 -10.46 9.33 -26.12
N ARG A 95 -9.80 9.08 -24.97
CA ARG A 95 -8.38 8.70 -24.92
C ARG A 95 -8.12 7.26 -25.34
N PHE A 96 -9.04 6.34 -25.07
CA PHE A 96 -8.81 4.90 -25.21
C PHE A 96 -9.77 4.19 -26.18
N GLY A 97 -10.86 4.83 -26.58
CA GLY A 97 -11.96 4.23 -27.36
C GLY A 97 -11.81 4.27 -28.88
N GLY A 98 -10.73 4.85 -29.41
CA GLY A 98 -10.47 5.02 -30.84
C GLY A 98 -10.50 3.73 -31.68
N GLY A 99 -10.51 3.89 -33.01
CA GLY A 99 -10.57 2.77 -33.95
C GLY A 99 -9.43 1.78 -33.77
N THR A 100 -9.76 0.49 -33.59
CA THR A 100 -8.79 -0.58 -33.37
C THR A 100 -8.06 -0.97 -34.65
N TYR A 101 -8.72 -0.85 -35.80
CA TYR A 101 -8.15 -1.22 -37.09
C TYR A 101 -7.04 -0.25 -37.54
N VAL A 102 -5.90 -0.82 -37.95
CA VAL A 102 -4.79 -0.08 -38.53
C VAL A 102 -4.51 -0.61 -39.93
N LYS A 103 -4.39 0.29 -40.91
CA LYS A 103 -4.05 -0.09 -42.28
C LYS A 103 -2.58 -0.51 -42.34
N GLY A 104 -2.37 -1.78 -42.64
CA GLY A 104 -1.08 -2.41 -42.91
C GLY A 104 -1.25 -3.93 -42.86
N GLY A 105 -0.29 -4.67 -43.43
CA GLY A 105 -0.29 -6.14 -43.35
C GLY A 105 0.12 -6.61 -41.95
N THR A 106 1.02 -7.59 -41.88
CA THR A 106 1.48 -8.21 -40.63
C THR A 106 2.03 -7.23 -39.59
N GLU A 107 2.59 -6.09 -40.02
CA GLU A 107 3.12 -5.06 -39.10
C GLU A 107 2.01 -4.27 -38.39
N ALA A 108 0.82 -4.17 -38.99
CA ALA A 108 -0.32 -3.49 -38.37
C ALA A 108 -1.02 -4.35 -37.30
N ASP A 109 -0.78 -5.66 -37.29
CA ASP A 109 -1.44 -6.58 -36.36
C ASP A 109 -1.06 -6.29 -34.90
N ARG A 110 0.19 -5.89 -34.65
CA ARG A 110 0.68 -5.52 -33.30
C ARG A 110 0.00 -4.26 -32.79
N GLU A 111 -0.07 -3.24 -33.64
CA GLU A 111 -0.72 -1.97 -33.31
C GLU A 111 -2.24 -2.17 -33.12
N GLN A 112 -2.87 -3.00 -33.94
CA GLN A 112 -4.26 -3.35 -33.80
C GLN A 112 -4.54 -4.07 -32.47
N CYS A 113 -3.71 -5.04 -32.08
CA CYS A 113 -3.81 -5.69 -30.77
C CYS A 113 -3.63 -4.69 -29.62
N PHE A 114 -2.68 -3.77 -29.73
CA PHE A 114 -2.47 -2.73 -28.72
C PHE A 114 -3.69 -1.81 -28.56
N ARG A 115 -4.27 -1.35 -29.68
CA ARG A 115 -5.48 -0.50 -29.66
C ARG A 115 -6.70 -1.24 -29.14
N ALA A 116 -6.88 -2.51 -29.51
CA ALA A 116 -7.94 -3.35 -28.98
C ALA A 116 -7.81 -3.54 -27.45
N GLY A 117 -6.60 -3.78 -26.96
CA GLY A 117 -6.32 -3.86 -25.53
C GLY A 117 -6.67 -2.57 -24.78
N ARG A 118 -6.31 -1.41 -25.32
CA ARG A 118 -6.67 -0.11 -24.74
C ARG A 118 -8.18 0.12 -24.68
N LYS A 119 -8.91 -0.26 -25.73
CA LYS A 119 -10.36 -0.12 -25.83
C LYS A 119 -11.13 -1.01 -24.83
N SER A 120 -10.55 -2.15 -24.44
CA SER A 120 -11.20 -3.11 -23.55
C SER A 120 -11.63 -2.55 -22.18
N VAL A 121 -10.92 -1.55 -21.66
CA VAL A 121 -11.19 -0.95 -20.34
C VAL A 121 -12.46 -0.09 -20.35
N PRO A 122 -12.58 0.96 -21.19
CA PRO A 122 -13.83 1.73 -21.27
C PRO A 122 -15.00 0.84 -21.73
N ASP A 123 -14.77 -0.10 -22.66
CA ASP A 123 -15.82 -1.03 -23.10
C ASP A 123 -16.34 -1.89 -21.93
N PHE A 124 -15.46 -2.35 -21.04
CA PHE A 124 -15.86 -3.09 -19.83
C PHE A 124 -16.75 -2.24 -18.92
N ILE A 125 -16.42 -0.97 -18.71
CA ILE A 125 -17.24 -0.06 -17.88
C ILE A 125 -18.62 0.12 -18.52
N CYS A 126 -18.68 0.44 -19.82
CA CYS A 126 -19.94 0.57 -20.55
C CYS A 126 -20.80 -0.70 -20.50
N MET A 127 -20.18 -1.87 -20.56
CA MET A 127 -20.87 -3.15 -20.39
C MET A 127 -21.47 -3.30 -18.98
N GLN A 128 -20.76 -2.91 -17.92
CA GLN A 128 -21.33 -2.93 -16.57
C GLN A 128 -22.50 -1.96 -16.41
N LEU A 129 -22.41 -0.77 -17.02
CA LEU A 129 -23.51 0.20 -17.03
C LEU A 129 -24.75 -0.39 -17.72
N SER A 130 -24.55 -1.03 -18.87
CA SER A 130 -25.64 -1.66 -19.63
C SER A 130 -26.31 -2.78 -18.82
N ARG A 131 -25.52 -3.62 -18.14
CA ARG A 131 -26.03 -4.68 -17.25
C ARG A 131 -26.80 -4.16 -16.04
N ALA A 132 -26.48 -2.95 -15.56
CA ALA A 132 -27.22 -2.34 -14.47
C ALA A 132 -28.61 -1.85 -14.90
N LEU A 133 -28.80 -1.61 -16.20
CA LEU A 133 -30.04 -1.13 -16.81
C LEU A 133 -30.91 -2.26 -17.38
N GLU A 134 -30.33 -3.45 -17.57
CA GLU A 134 -31.07 -4.63 -18.02
C GLU A 134 -32.14 -5.00 -16.96
N PRO A 135 -33.43 -5.02 -17.32
CA PRO A 135 -34.45 -5.53 -16.41
C PRO A 135 -34.16 -7.01 -16.18
N GLU A 136 -34.25 -7.48 -14.93
CA GLU A 136 -34.19 -8.91 -14.66
C GLU A 136 -35.33 -9.60 -15.41
N THR A 137 -35.03 -10.11 -16.60
CA THR A 137 -35.93 -11.00 -17.32
C THR A 137 -35.87 -12.31 -16.55
N HIS A 138 -36.82 -12.47 -15.63
CA HIS A 138 -37.19 -13.78 -15.12
C HIS A 138 -37.65 -14.60 -16.34
N ASP A 139 -36.69 -15.32 -16.93
CA ASP A 139 -36.98 -16.41 -17.86
C ASP A 139 -37.71 -17.49 -17.04
N GLU A 140 -39.04 -17.49 -17.08
CA GLU A 140 -39.81 -18.65 -16.66
C GLU A 140 -39.45 -19.83 -17.60
N PRO A 141 -39.17 -21.02 -17.04
CA PRO A 141 -38.77 -22.21 -17.79
C PRO A 141 -39.88 -22.81 -18.66
#